data_AF-A0AAU7VRQ0-F1
#
_entry.id   AF-A0AAU7VRQ0-F1
#
_cell.length_a   1.000
_cell.length_b   1.000
_cell.length_c   1.000
_cell.angle_alpha   90.00
_cell.angle_beta   90.00
_cell.angle_gamma   90.00
#
_symmetry.space_group_name_H-M   'P 1'
#
loop_
_entity.id
_entity.type
_entity.pdbx_description
1 polymer ?
#
loop_
_entity_poly.entity_id
_entity_poly.type
_entity_poly.pdbx_seq_one_letter_code
_entity_poly.pdbx_strand_id
1 'polypeptide(L)'
;MSKEELKELARISMLEIRPEEMNEYIKELDQVLSYADNLKKLDLEDVQPTERGCGHCTMRHDKVEPNKGENLFKNNITSIEHGFVKVEQVNDRGKKGGAD
;
A
#
# COMPACT_ATOMS: atom_id res chain seq x y z
N MET A 1 4.93 17.56 10.32
CA MET A 1 3.77 16.64 10.38
C MET A 1 3.36 16.41 11.83
N SER A 2 2.08 16.16 12.12
CA SER A 2 1.61 15.80 13.48
C SER A 2 1.64 14.27 13.72
N LYS A 3 1.58 13.86 14.99
CA LYS A 3 1.50 12.42 15.35
C LYS A 3 0.20 11.79 14.87
N GLU A 4 -0.88 12.55 14.84
CA GLU A 4 -2.19 12.13 14.35
C GLU A 4 -2.14 11.90 12.85
N GLU A 5 -1.48 12.78 12.08
CA GLU A 5 -1.27 12.62 10.64
C GLU A 5 -0.46 11.35 10.34
N LEU A 6 0.63 11.10 11.07
CA LEU A 6 1.43 9.89 10.89
C LEU A 6 0.64 8.61 11.24
N LYS A 7 -0.18 8.64 12.29
CA LYS A 7 -1.06 7.51 12.64
C LYS A 7 -2.10 7.21 11.56
N GLU A 8 -2.69 8.25 10.99
CA GLU A 8 -3.67 8.07 9.91
C GLU A 8 -3.01 7.53 8.64
N LEU A 9 -1.83 8.03 8.30
CA LEU A 9 -1.03 7.52 7.18
C LEU A 9 -0.67 6.03 7.37
N ALA A 10 -0.25 5.66 8.58
CA ALA A 10 0.06 4.27 8.93
C ALA A 10 -1.17 3.37 8.80
N ARG A 11 -2.33 3.85 9.26
CA ARG A 11 -3.61 3.13 9.15
C ARG A 11 -4.00 2.87 7.69
N ILE A 12 -3.88 3.87 6.81
CA ILE A 12 -4.18 3.74 5.38
C ILE A 12 -3.18 2.78 4.71
N SER A 13 -1.93 2.81 5.15
CA SER A 13 -0.85 1.98 4.61
C SER A 13 -0.80 0.57 5.22
N MET A 14 -1.72 0.24 6.13
CA MET A 14 -1.74 -1.04 6.87
C MET A 14 -0.42 -1.33 7.61
N LEU A 15 0.22 -0.29 8.16
CA LEU A 15 1.46 -0.39 8.91
C LEU A 15 1.21 -0.15 10.41
N GLU A 16 1.85 -0.97 11.24
CA GLU A 16 1.93 -0.74 12.68
C GLU A 16 3.20 0.04 13.00
N ILE A 17 3.06 1.20 13.66
CA ILE A 17 4.20 2.02 14.10
C ILE A 17 4.30 1.89 15.62
N ARG A 18 5.47 1.48 16.11
CA ARG A 18 5.67 1.40 17.56
C ARG A 18 5.78 2.81 18.15
N PRO A 19 5.28 3.06 19.37
CA PRO A 19 5.26 4.39 19.97
C PRO A 19 6.65 5.06 20.04
N GLU A 20 7.71 4.28 20.23
CA GLU A 20 9.09 4.74 20.29
C GLU A 20 9.64 5.22 18.95
N GLU A 21 9.15 4.70 17.82
CA GLU A 21 9.59 5.05 16.46
C GLU A 21 8.89 6.32 15.93
N MET A 22 7.77 6.72 16.56
CA MET A 22 6.89 7.79 16.09
C MET A 22 7.63 9.12 15.87
N ASN A 23 8.48 9.53 16.81
CA ASN A 23 9.19 10.80 16.71
C ASN A 23 10.27 10.77 15.61
N GLU A 24 10.89 9.61 15.39
CA GLU A 24 11.92 9.43 14.36
C GLU A 24 11.29 9.52 12.98
N TYR A 25 10.21 8.77 12.72
CA TYR A 25 9.51 8.82 11.45
C TYR A 25 8.93 10.20 11.12
N ILE A 26 8.43 10.95 12.11
CA ILE A 26 8.01 12.34 11.88
C ILE A 26 9.16 13.18 11.36
N LYS A 27 10.34 13.07 12.00
CA LYS A 27 11.52 13.85 11.61
C LYS A 27 11.99 13.49 10.20
N GLU A 28 12.08 12.20 9.89
CA GLU A 28 12.53 11.74 8.57
C GLU A 28 11.55 12.13 7.47
N LEU A 29 10.25 11.97 7.72
CA LEU A 29 9.22 12.32 6.75
C LEU A 29 9.16 13.84 6.52
N ASP A 30 9.33 14.64 7.57
CA ASP A 30 9.45 16.10 7.44
C ASP A 30 10.67 16.51 6.60
N GLN A 31 11.80 15.78 6.68
CA GLN A 31 12.95 16.00 5.81
C GLN A 31 12.65 15.66 4.35
N VAL A 32 11.98 14.54 4.08
CA VAL A 32 11.57 14.13 2.73
C VAL A 32 10.60 15.15 2.12
N LEU A 33 9.59 15.59 2.88
CA LEU A 33 8.63 16.59 2.43
C LEU A 33 9.30 17.94 2.16
N SER A 34 10.22 18.36 3.03
CA SER A 34 11.01 19.58 2.83
C SER A 34 11.87 19.51 1.57
N TYR A 35 12.39 18.33 1.23
CA TYR A 35 13.12 18.13 -0.01
C TYR A 35 12.21 18.18 -1.25
N ALA A 36 11.03 17.55 -1.17
CA ALA A 36 10.03 17.56 -2.24
C ALA A 36 9.48 18.98 -2.54
N ASP A 37 9.45 19.87 -1.54
CA ASP A 37 9.06 21.28 -1.70
C ASP A 37 9.92 22.05 -2.72
N ASN A 38 11.12 21.56 -3.06
CA ASN A 38 11.91 22.14 -4.14
C ASN A 38 11.18 22.16 -5.49
N LEU A 39 10.25 21.22 -5.72
CA LEU A 39 9.45 21.16 -6.95
C LEU A 39 8.48 22.35 -7.08
N LYS A 40 8.10 23.00 -5.98
CA LYS A 40 7.22 24.19 -5.99
C LYS A 40 7.87 25.43 -6.62
N LYS A 41 9.20 25.41 -6.82
CA LYS A 41 9.96 26.51 -7.44
C LYS A 41 9.86 26.51 -8.96
N LEU A 42 9.33 25.44 -9.56
CA LEU A 42 9.19 25.28 -10.99
C LEU A 42 7.84 25.84 -11.44
N ASP A 43 7.83 26.55 -12.57
CA ASP A 43 6.60 26.91 -13.26
C ASP A 43 6.12 25.72 -14.10
N LEU A 44 4.89 25.28 -13.82
CA LEU A 44 4.26 24.11 -14.43
C LEU A 44 2.88 24.44 -15.02
N GLU A 45 2.49 25.72 -15.15
CA GLU A 45 1.14 26.12 -15.61
C GLU A 45 0.81 25.53 -17.00
N ASP A 46 1.77 25.53 -17.92
CA ASP A 46 1.60 25.04 -19.30
C ASP A 46 2.15 23.61 -19.52
N VAL A 47 2.60 22.94 -18.46
CA VAL A 47 3.21 21.60 -18.54
C VAL A 47 2.17 20.52 -18.23
N GLN A 48 1.86 19.69 -19.23
CA GLN A 48 0.96 18.56 -19.02
C GLN A 48 1.62 17.45 -18.18
N PRO A 49 0.91 16.82 -17.23
CA PRO A 49 1.42 15.69 -16.47
C PRO A 49 1.86 14.54 -17.39
N THR A 50 3.02 13.94 -17.12
CA THR A 50 3.45 12.74 -17.84
C THR A 50 2.81 11.51 -17.23
N GLU A 51 1.84 10.92 -17.91
CA GLU A 51 1.13 9.74 -17.40
C GLU A 51 1.89 8.43 -17.63
N ARG A 52 2.52 8.26 -18.81
CA ARG A 52 3.18 7.03 -19.24
C ARG A 52 4.33 7.33 -20.18
N GLY A 53 5.36 6.47 -20.17
CA GLY A 53 6.48 6.54 -21.12
C GLY A 53 6.18 5.99 -22.52
N CYS A 54 5.00 5.38 -22.73
CA CYS A 54 4.59 4.82 -24.02
C CYS A 54 3.13 5.22 -24.37
N GLY A 55 2.88 5.39 -25.67
CA GLY A 55 1.64 6.01 -26.18
C GLY A 55 0.52 5.04 -26.57
N HIS A 56 0.67 3.73 -26.39
CA HIS A 56 -0.31 2.75 -26.86
C HIS A 56 -0.89 1.91 -25.71
N CYS A 57 -2.21 1.73 -25.72
CA CYS A 57 -2.87 0.74 -24.88
C CYS A 57 -2.92 -0.60 -25.63
N THR A 58 -2.31 -1.65 -25.09
CA THR A 58 -2.37 -3.00 -25.67
C THR A 58 -3.57 -3.77 -25.10
N MET A 59 -4.46 -4.22 -25.97
CA MET A 59 -5.58 -5.09 -25.58
C MET A 59 -5.12 -6.55 -25.55
N ARG A 60 -5.58 -7.29 -24.54
CA ARG A 60 -5.42 -8.75 -24.47
C ARG A 60 -6.49 -9.41 -25.35
N HIS A 61 -6.11 -10.41 -26.14
CA HIS A 61 -7.08 -11.23 -26.89
C HIS A 61 -7.96 -12.05 -25.94
N ASP A 62 -9.23 -12.23 -26.30
CA ASP A 62 -10.14 -13.11 -25.58
C ASP A 62 -9.88 -14.59 -25.91
N LYS A 63 -8.78 -15.11 -25.38
CA LYS A 63 -8.38 -16.52 -25.46
C LYS A 63 -8.29 -17.08 -24.04
N VAL A 64 -8.85 -18.27 -23.86
CA VAL A 64 -8.76 -19.02 -22.60
C VAL A 64 -7.35 -19.62 -22.48
N GLU A 65 -6.67 -19.36 -21.37
CA GLU A 65 -5.38 -19.96 -21.05
C GLU A 65 -5.53 -20.93 -19.86
N PRO A 66 -4.77 -22.05 -19.83
CA PRO A 66 -4.82 -22.99 -18.72
C PRO A 66 -4.31 -22.33 -17.44
N ASN A 67 -4.99 -22.60 -16.32
CA ASN A 67 -4.59 -22.10 -15.01
C ASN A 67 -3.24 -22.71 -14.58
N LYS A 68 -2.20 -21.89 -14.49
CA LYS A 68 -0.84 -22.31 -14.08
C LYS A 68 -0.60 -22.23 -12.56
N GLY A 69 -1.59 -21.78 -11.78
CA GLY A 69 -1.41 -21.30 -10.41
C GLY A 69 -1.52 -22.34 -9.31
N GLU A 70 -2.10 -23.53 -9.56
CA GLU A 70 -2.52 -24.43 -8.47
C GLU A 70 -1.36 -24.88 -7.56
N ASN A 71 -0.18 -25.13 -8.13
CA ASN A 71 1.03 -25.46 -7.36
C ASN A 71 1.70 -24.24 -6.73
N LEU A 72 1.57 -23.04 -7.33
CA LEU A 72 2.15 -21.80 -6.81
C LEU A 72 1.43 -21.29 -5.57
N PHE A 73 0.10 -21.47 -5.49
CA PHE A 73 -0.69 -21.08 -4.33
C PHE A 73 -0.36 -21.93 -3.10
N LYS A 74 -0.30 -23.26 -3.25
CA LYS A 74 -0.01 -24.18 -2.14
C LYS A 74 1.37 -23.95 -1.52
N ASN A 75 2.36 -23.56 -2.32
CA ASN A 75 3.73 -23.40 -1.85
C ASN A 75 4.00 -22.05 -1.17
N ASN A 76 3.15 -21.03 -1.40
CA ASN A 76 3.38 -19.67 -0.93
C ASN A 76 2.37 -19.18 0.13
N ILE A 77 1.35 -19.98 0.45
CA ILE A 77 0.30 -19.61 1.40
C ILE A 77 0.49 -20.33 2.72
N THR A 78 0.49 -19.57 3.81
CA THR A 78 0.75 -20.06 5.16
C THR A 78 -0.35 -20.95 5.72
N SER A 79 -1.62 -20.69 5.39
CA SER A 79 -2.74 -21.46 5.92
C SER A 79 -3.84 -21.65 4.87
N ILE A 80 -4.16 -22.92 4.60
CA ILE A 80 -5.21 -23.34 3.68
C ILE A 80 -6.12 -24.33 4.42
N GLU A 81 -7.43 -24.10 4.35
CA GLU A 81 -8.44 -24.98 4.94
C GLU A 81 -9.53 -25.25 3.89
N HIS A 82 -9.84 -26.53 3.62
CA HIS A 82 -10.81 -26.96 2.61
C HIS A 82 -10.61 -26.35 1.19
N GLY A 83 -9.37 -26.03 0.81
CA GLY A 83 -9.04 -25.41 -0.49
C GLY A 83 -9.16 -23.88 -0.51
N PHE A 84 -9.45 -23.24 0.62
CA PHE A 84 -9.55 -21.79 0.78
C PHE A 84 -8.39 -21.25 1.60
N VAL A 85 -8.01 -19.99 1.34
CA VAL A 85 -7.06 -19.28 2.22
C VAL A 85 -7.76 -19.01 3.54
N LYS A 86 -7.18 -19.53 4.62
CA LYS A 86 -7.69 -19.27 5.96
C LYS A 86 -7.20 -17.91 6.42
N VAL A 87 -8.14 -17.00 6.67
CA VAL A 87 -7.88 -15.68 7.22
C VAL A 87 -8.79 -15.44 8.43
N GLU A 88 -8.44 -14.44 9.23
CA GLU A 88 -9.36 -14.00 10.29
C GLU A 88 -10.65 -13.45 9.67
N GLN A 89 -11.77 -13.69 10.36
CA GLN A 89 -13.07 -13.20 9.92
C GLN A 89 -13.10 -11.67 9.86
N VAL A 90 -13.63 -11.14 8.75
CA VAL A 90 -13.91 -9.71 8.61
C VAL A 90 -15.17 -9.37 9.42
N ASN A 91 -15.01 -8.56 10.46
CA ASN A 91 -16.10 -8.00 11.24
C ASN A 91 -16.19 -6.49 10.97
N ASP A 92 -17.40 -5.91 10.91
CA ASP A 92 -17.67 -4.48 10.61
C ASP A 92 -17.11 -3.47 11.64
N ARG A 93 -16.33 -3.91 12.62
CA ARG A 93 -15.70 -3.04 13.61
C ARG A 93 -14.26 -3.49 13.81
N GLY A 94 -13.33 -2.62 13.40
CA GLY A 94 -11.89 -2.81 13.58
C GLY A 94 -11.57 -3.28 14.99
N LYS A 95 -10.82 -4.38 15.09
CA LYS A 95 -10.45 -5.01 16.36
C LYS A 95 -9.90 -3.97 17.35
N LYS A 96 -10.72 -3.61 18.33
CA LYS A 96 -10.28 -3.42 19.71
C LYS A 96 -10.49 -4.74 20.42
N GLY A 97 -9.44 -5.28 21.02
CA GLY A 97 -9.52 -6.39 21.96
C GLY A 97 -8.35 -7.34 21.83
N GLY A 98 -7.30 -7.08 22.59
CA GLY A 98 -6.70 -8.16 23.35
C GLY A 98 -7.54 -8.38 24.60
N ALA A 99 -7.73 -9.63 25.00
CA ALA A 99 -7.78 -10.12 26.38
C ALA A 99 -8.01 -11.64 26.36
N ASP A 100 -7.21 -12.30 27.19
CA ASP A 100 -7.26 -13.69 27.69
C ASP A 100 -6.76 -14.83 26.79
#